data_AF-A0A816SAY7-F1
#
_entry.id   AF-A0A816SAY7-F1
#
_cell.length_a   1.000
_cell.length_b   1.000
_cell.length_c   1.000
_cell.angle_alpha   90.00
_cell.angle_beta   90.00
_cell.angle_gamma   90.00
#
_symmetry.space_group_name_H-M   'P 1'
#
loop_
_entity.id
_entity.type
_entity.pdbx_description
1 polymer ?
#
loop_
_entity_poly.entity_id
_entity_poly.type
_entity_poly.pdbx_seq_one_letter_code
_entity_poly.pdbx_strand_id
1 'polypeptide(L)'
;MGTPSTYELCVLQVAFLSLPHFKFIEHQEAFNLNNTAQWPWFYLRKKQLFLFFQDATHLVTKWRNRLLSSTAQLIVGQQSITIQHVADIIENSNYTKLDHGLNRSDLNPKDRQNYNSCVKLASDNVLSILLDGADTYGTYVYLRLLQMIILAYVEKRTRIEERLQSAWCIVFVCRMSWLQNKQSKSTTASTTTKTNAKSKCFFTKTAYLSVELNAHTLLYIVLLVKQKQLPREALNVYLFNSQSCESMFRNARSLSGTYSTMVNFTAVDFLRRSQKISLLNSIKCNQVSQQDDDNILSFPIHHKHNRNNNLPSLENLDDMDQLNVEKIISNTFNQAIELTAN
;
A
#
# COMPACT_ATOMS: atom_id res chain seq x y z
N MET A 1 -10.00 14.69 -20.55
CA MET A 1 -9.83 13.46 -19.74
C MET A 1 -9.95 12.24 -20.66
N GLY A 2 -8.83 11.67 -21.10
CA GLY A 2 -8.86 10.38 -21.78
C GLY A 2 -9.06 9.29 -20.75
N THR A 3 -10.21 8.62 -20.78
CA THR A 3 -10.55 7.57 -19.81
C THR A 3 -9.56 6.41 -19.91
N PRO A 4 -8.94 5.95 -18.80
CA PRO A 4 -8.65 4.53 -18.70
C PRO A 4 -10.00 3.85 -18.89
N SER A 5 -10.13 2.93 -19.84
CA SER A 5 -11.40 2.30 -20.11
C SER A 5 -11.96 1.78 -18.79
N THR A 6 -13.12 2.29 -18.38
CA THR A 6 -13.94 1.83 -17.24
C THR A 6 -13.99 0.30 -17.18
N TYR A 7 -13.86 -0.34 -18.35
CA TYR A 7 -13.66 -1.77 -18.55
C TYR A 7 -12.53 -2.41 -17.71
N GLU A 8 -11.33 -1.85 -17.51
CA GLU A 8 -10.23 -2.62 -16.88
C GLU A 8 -10.36 -2.77 -15.36
N LEU A 9 -10.80 -1.72 -14.65
CA LEU A 9 -11.11 -1.82 -13.22
C LEU A 9 -12.39 -2.62 -12.99
N CYS A 10 -13.35 -2.53 -13.91
CA CYS A 10 -14.55 -3.35 -13.87
C CYS A 10 -14.24 -4.82 -14.13
N VAL A 11 -13.32 -5.16 -15.04
CA VAL A 11 -12.93 -6.54 -15.37
C VAL A 11 -12.30 -7.28 -14.18
N LEU A 12 -11.51 -6.60 -13.35
CA LEU A 12 -10.96 -7.22 -12.12
C LEU A 12 -12.04 -7.54 -11.08
N GLN A 13 -13.11 -6.74 -10.98
CA GLN A 13 -14.27 -7.10 -10.17
C GLN A 13 -15.16 -8.15 -10.86
N VAL A 14 -15.29 -8.09 -12.19
CA VAL A 14 -16.17 -8.97 -12.99
C VAL A 14 -15.72 -10.42 -13.01
N ALA A 15 -14.43 -10.72 -12.86
CA ALA A 15 -13.95 -12.10 -12.79
C ALA A 15 -14.64 -12.92 -11.68
N PHE A 16 -14.98 -12.30 -10.53
CA PHE A 16 -15.73 -12.94 -9.44
C PHE A 16 -17.26 -12.81 -9.58
N LEU A 17 -17.76 -11.96 -10.47
CA LEU A 17 -19.19 -11.72 -10.70
C LEU A 17 -19.83 -12.71 -11.69
N SER A 18 -19.05 -13.64 -12.24
CA SER A 18 -19.51 -14.64 -13.21
C SER A 18 -19.97 -15.95 -12.57
N LEU A 19 -20.46 -15.93 -11.33
CA LEU A 19 -21.18 -17.08 -10.79
C LEU A 19 -22.57 -17.15 -11.45
N PRO A 20 -22.87 -18.20 -12.22
CA PRO A 20 -24.05 -18.26 -13.10
C PRO A 20 -25.41 -18.17 -12.38
N HIS A 21 -25.43 -18.24 -11.04
CA HIS A 21 -26.66 -18.19 -10.23
C HIS A 21 -26.64 -17.15 -9.11
N PHE A 22 -25.64 -16.27 -9.05
CA PHE A 22 -25.53 -15.29 -7.98
C PHE A 22 -25.55 -13.86 -8.52
N LYS A 23 -26.73 -13.24 -8.46
CA LYS A 23 -26.91 -11.84 -8.89
C LYS A 23 -26.43 -10.88 -7.82
N PHE A 24 -25.12 -10.63 -7.79
CA PHE A 24 -24.45 -9.74 -6.83
C PHE A 24 -25.07 -8.34 -6.70
N ILE A 25 -25.69 -7.82 -7.76
CA ILE A 25 -26.25 -6.45 -7.81
C ILE A 25 -27.63 -6.37 -7.16
N GLU A 26 -28.36 -7.48 -7.14
CA GLU A 26 -29.72 -7.59 -6.58
C GLU A 26 -29.71 -8.12 -5.14
N HIS A 27 -28.53 -8.40 -4.58
CA HIS A 27 -28.39 -8.95 -3.24
C HIS A 27 -28.83 -7.95 -2.17
N GLN A 28 -29.63 -8.39 -1.21
CA GLN A 28 -30.21 -7.53 -0.16
C GLN A 28 -29.14 -6.94 0.77
N GLU A 29 -28.05 -7.66 1.00
CA GLU A 29 -26.92 -7.23 1.84
C GLU A 29 -25.87 -6.40 1.08
N ALA A 30 -26.12 -6.02 -0.17
CA ALA A 30 -25.15 -5.21 -0.92
C ALA A 30 -25.06 -3.80 -0.33
N PHE A 31 -23.83 -3.33 -0.11
CA PHE A 31 -23.55 -1.94 0.24
C PHE A 31 -24.01 -1.01 -0.87
N ASN A 32 -24.57 0.14 -0.51
CA ASN A 32 -25.10 1.09 -1.48
C ASN A 32 -24.64 2.50 -1.19
N LEU A 33 -23.96 3.14 -2.14
CA LEU A 33 -23.57 4.54 -2.01
C LEU A 33 -24.59 5.49 -2.61
N ASN A 34 -25.07 6.40 -1.77
CA ASN A 34 -25.81 7.57 -2.21
C ASN A 34 -24.85 8.59 -2.86
N ASN A 35 -25.29 9.26 -3.93
CA ASN A 35 -24.64 10.45 -4.53
C ASN A 35 -23.23 10.33 -5.16
N THR A 36 -22.70 9.13 -5.43
CA THR A 36 -21.39 8.99 -6.13
C THR A 36 -21.46 9.11 -7.66
N ALA A 37 -22.66 9.24 -8.24
CA ALA A 37 -22.86 9.22 -9.69
C ALA A 37 -22.23 10.40 -10.45
N GLN A 38 -21.71 11.40 -9.75
CA GLN A 38 -21.26 12.66 -10.34
C GLN A 38 -19.74 12.82 -10.43
N TRP A 39 -18.95 11.91 -9.83
CA TRP A 39 -17.50 12.08 -9.78
C TRP A 39 -16.80 11.36 -10.95
N PRO A 40 -16.23 12.09 -11.94
CA PRO A 40 -15.63 11.49 -13.13
C PRO A 40 -14.33 10.72 -12.83
N TRP A 41 -13.77 10.89 -11.64
CA TRP A 41 -12.53 10.27 -11.19
C TRP A 41 -12.75 9.01 -10.34
N PHE A 42 -13.98 8.74 -9.90
CA PHE A 42 -14.37 7.58 -9.08
C PHE A 42 -15.08 6.52 -9.94
N TYR A 43 -14.67 5.26 -9.82
CA TYR A 43 -15.02 4.20 -10.78
C TYR A 43 -15.75 3.01 -10.15
N LEU A 44 -15.85 2.95 -8.82
CA LEU A 44 -16.64 1.90 -8.19
C LEU A 44 -18.14 2.14 -8.41
N ARG A 45 -18.85 1.05 -8.73
CA ARG A 45 -20.30 1.06 -8.89
C ARG A 45 -20.97 1.42 -7.56
N LYS A 46 -22.16 2.04 -7.62
CA LYS A 46 -22.95 2.43 -6.45
C LYS A 46 -23.28 1.25 -5.52
N LYS A 47 -23.53 0.07 -6.08
CA LYS A 47 -23.79 -1.15 -5.31
C LYS A 47 -22.62 -2.11 -5.39
N GLN A 48 -22.16 -2.59 -4.24
CA GLN A 48 -21.06 -3.54 -4.11
C GLN A 48 -21.40 -4.55 -3.01
N LEU A 49 -21.24 -5.85 -3.29
CA LEU A 49 -21.33 -6.87 -2.24
C LEU A 49 -20.00 -7.08 -1.53
N PHE A 50 -18.89 -7.03 -2.29
CA PHE A 50 -17.55 -7.22 -1.77
C PHE A 50 -16.68 -6.02 -2.06
N LEU A 51 -15.80 -5.73 -1.11
CA LEU A 51 -14.77 -4.71 -1.22
C LEU A 51 -13.43 -5.40 -1.28
N PHE A 52 -12.66 -5.10 -2.32
CA PHE A 52 -11.38 -5.75 -2.56
C PHE A 52 -10.24 -4.81 -2.21
N PHE A 53 -9.31 -5.28 -1.39
CA PHE A 53 -8.11 -4.55 -1.04
C PHE A 53 -6.89 -5.38 -1.42
N GLN A 54 -5.95 -4.79 -2.15
CA GLN A 54 -4.65 -5.39 -2.42
C GLN A 54 -3.71 -5.11 -1.25
N ASP A 55 -2.85 -6.08 -0.96
CA ASP A 55 -1.86 -5.94 0.09
C ASP A 55 -0.87 -4.80 -0.20
N ALA A 56 -0.89 -3.78 0.66
CA ALA A 56 -0.06 -2.60 0.53
C ALA A 56 1.44 -2.87 0.79
N THR A 57 1.79 -3.80 1.69
CA THR A 57 3.20 -4.20 1.92
C THR A 57 3.80 -4.83 0.66
N HIS A 58 3.02 -5.69 -0.02
CA HIS A 58 3.43 -6.27 -1.30
C HIS A 58 3.48 -5.21 -2.42
N LEU A 59 2.58 -4.24 -2.41
CA LEU A 59 2.62 -3.12 -3.35
C LEU A 59 3.91 -2.29 -3.18
N VAL A 60 4.25 -1.93 -1.95
CA VAL A 60 5.47 -1.18 -1.60
C VAL A 60 6.73 -1.94 -2.02
N THR A 61 6.83 -3.23 -1.69
CA THR A 61 7.99 -4.05 -2.10
C THR A 61 8.06 -4.23 -3.62
N LYS A 62 6.93 -4.29 -4.33
CA LYS A 62 6.89 -4.33 -5.81
C LYS A 62 7.45 -3.03 -6.42
N TRP A 63 7.13 -1.88 -5.84
CA TRP A 63 7.69 -0.59 -6.26
C TRP A 63 9.20 -0.50 -5.96
N ARG A 64 9.66 -0.91 -4.77
CA ARG A 64 11.11 -0.98 -4.50
C ARG A 64 11.83 -1.89 -5.50
N ASN A 65 11.32 -3.09 -5.72
CA ASN A 65 11.94 -4.05 -6.65
C ASN A 65 11.97 -3.55 -8.10
N ARG A 66 11.02 -2.69 -8.48
CA ARG A 66 11.01 -2.03 -9.79
C ARG A 66 12.12 -0.99 -9.91
N LEU A 67 12.35 -0.19 -8.86
CA LEU A 67 13.47 0.76 -8.77
C LEU A 67 14.83 0.07 -8.86
N LEU A 68 14.97 -1.09 -8.20
CA LEU A 68 16.22 -1.88 -8.19
C LEU A 68 16.45 -2.70 -9.47
N SER A 69 15.47 -2.76 -10.37
CA SER A 69 15.57 -3.59 -11.57
C SER A 69 16.36 -2.88 -12.67
N SER A 70 17.48 -3.47 -13.09
CA SER A 70 18.26 -3.03 -14.25
C SER A 70 17.52 -3.14 -15.59
N THR A 71 16.41 -3.87 -15.64
CA THR A 71 15.67 -4.14 -16.88
C THR A 71 14.68 -3.05 -17.29
N ALA A 72 14.60 -1.96 -16.54
CA ALA A 72 13.59 -0.92 -16.72
C ALA A 72 14.22 0.46 -16.70
N GLN A 73 13.96 1.25 -17.74
CA GLN A 73 14.14 2.70 -17.67
C GLN A 73 12.89 3.29 -17.05
N LEU A 74 13.07 3.99 -15.93
CA LEU A 74 11.99 4.58 -15.16
C LEU A 74 12.03 6.09 -15.38
N ILE A 75 10.91 6.65 -15.84
CA ILE A 75 10.77 8.07 -16.15
C ILE A 75 9.45 8.58 -15.55
N VAL A 76 9.49 9.79 -15.00
CA VAL A 76 8.31 10.59 -14.63
C VAL A 76 8.45 11.94 -15.31
N GLY A 77 7.48 12.31 -16.15
CA GLY A 77 7.61 13.52 -16.97
C GLY A 77 8.85 13.46 -17.86
N GLN A 78 9.78 14.40 -17.66
CA GLN A 78 11.07 14.45 -18.34
C GLN A 78 12.23 13.94 -17.46
N GLN A 79 11.96 13.62 -16.20
CA GLN A 79 12.96 13.30 -15.19
C GLN A 79 13.27 11.80 -15.17
N SER A 80 14.55 11.47 -15.01
CA SER A 80 15.01 10.09 -14.87
C SER A 80 14.88 9.61 -13.43
N ILE A 81 14.48 8.35 -13.26
CA ILE A 81 14.45 7.68 -11.96
C ILE A 81 15.53 6.60 -11.97
N THR A 82 16.46 6.67 -11.01
CA THR A 82 17.52 5.69 -10.89
C THR A 82 17.85 5.43 -9.43
N ILE A 83 18.17 4.18 -9.10
CA ILE A 83 18.70 3.83 -7.79
C ILE A 83 20.09 4.43 -7.57
N GLN A 84 20.81 4.81 -8.64
CA GLN A 84 22.14 5.39 -8.53
C GLN A 84 22.12 6.68 -7.70
N HIS A 85 21.10 7.53 -7.86
CA HIS A 85 20.94 8.72 -7.03
C HIS A 85 20.94 8.40 -5.52
N VAL A 86 20.36 7.26 -5.13
CA VAL A 86 20.35 6.81 -3.73
C VAL A 86 21.70 6.19 -3.34
N ALA A 87 22.35 5.47 -4.27
CA ALA A 87 23.69 4.94 -4.03
C ALA A 87 24.70 6.08 -3.81
N ASP A 88 24.59 7.16 -4.57
CA ASP A 88 25.42 8.36 -4.46
C ASP A 88 25.23 9.03 -3.10
N ILE A 89 24.02 9.08 -2.55
CA ILE A 89 23.79 9.58 -1.18
C ILE A 89 24.58 8.77 -0.15
N ILE A 90 24.68 7.44 -0.31
CA ILE A 90 25.40 6.56 0.61
C ILE A 90 26.92 6.70 0.43
N GLU A 91 27.39 7.04 -0.77
CA GLU A 91 28.80 7.14 -1.13
C GLU A 91 29.40 8.52 -0.92
N ASN A 92 28.57 9.55 -0.95
CA ASN A 92 28.99 10.94 -0.92
C ASN A 92 29.52 11.32 0.47
N SER A 93 30.74 11.86 0.52
CA SER A 93 31.41 12.29 1.75
C SER A 93 30.69 13.44 2.48
N ASN A 94 29.79 14.15 1.80
CA ASN A 94 29.02 15.25 2.40
C ASN A 94 27.89 14.77 3.32
N TYR A 95 27.50 13.49 3.22
CA TYR A 95 26.45 12.91 4.05
C TYR A 95 27.00 11.73 4.85
N THR A 96 26.59 11.67 6.11
CA THR A 96 26.87 10.55 7.00
C THR A 96 25.66 9.62 7.09
N LYS A 97 25.89 8.40 7.58
CA LYS A 97 24.81 7.46 7.86
C LYS A 97 23.77 8.00 8.84
N LEU A 98 24.12 8.95 9.71
CA LEU A 98 23.18 9.60 10.62
C LEU A 98 22.22 10.53 9.89
N ASP A 99 22.68 11.13 8.79
CA ASP A 99 21.85 12.01 7.97
C ASP A 99 20.83 11.19 7.21
N HIS A 100 21.27 10.19 6.43
CA HIS A 100 20.36 9.47 5.51
C HIS A 100 19.79 8.15 6.06
N GLY A 101 20.39 7.53 7.09
CA GLY A 101 19.87 6.29 7.72
C GLY A 101 19.96 5.00 6.88
N LEU A 102 20.52 5.07 5.68
CA LEU A 102 20.63 3.96 4.71
C LEU A 102 21.91 3.14 4.88
N ASN A 103 21.88 1.88 4.45
CA ASN A 103 23.04 1.03 4.26
C ASN A 103 23.07 0.48 2.83
N ARG A 104 24.24 0.00 2.37
CA ARG A 104 24.37 -0.68 1.08
C ARG A 104 23.43 -1.87 0.90
N SER A 105 23.16 -2.61 1.97
CA SER A 105 22.22 -3.72 1.96
C SER A 105 20.78 -3.29 1.65
N ASP A 106 20.40 -2.04 1.95
CA ASP A 106 19.06 -1.52 1.67
C ASP A 106 18.81 -1.39 0.14
N LEU A 107 19.89 -1.32 -0.67
CA LEU A 107 19.85 -1.31 -2.14
C LEU A 107 20.03 -2.71 -2.77
N ASN A 108 20.09 -3.77 -1.96
CA ASN A 108 20.32 -5.13 -2.48
C ASN A 108 19.07 -5.68 -3.21
N PRO A 109 19.16 -5.98 -4.53
CA PRO A 109 18.03 -6.52 -5.30
C PRO A 109 17.71 -7.99 -5.00
N LYS A 110 18.62 -8.73 -4.34
CA LYS A 110 18.41 -10.16 -4.02
C LYS A 110 17.33 -10.38 -2.97
N ASP A 111 17.22 -9.46 -2.00
CA ASP A 111 16.21 -9.51 -0.95
C ASP A 111 14.95 -8.77 -1.41
N ARG A 112 14.09 -9.49 -2.15
CA ARG A 112 12.88 -8.96 -2.77
C ARG A 112 11.73 -8.72 -1.79
N GLN A 113 11.83 -9.24 -0.56
CA GLN A 113 10.79 -9.16 0.46
C GLN A 113 11.12 -8.15 1.57
N ASN A 114 12.23 -7.40 1.44
CA ASN A 114 12.67 -6.44 2.44
C ASN A 114 11.78 -5.19 2.51
N TYR A 115 10.71 -5.27 3.30
CA TYR A 115 9.84 -4.13 3.57
C TYR A 115 10.58 -3.01 4.35
N ASN A 116 11.45 -3.36 5.29
CA ASN A 116 12.16 -2.37 6.11
C ASN A 116 13.03 -1.43 5.26
N SER A 117 13.71 -1.95 4.24
CA SER A 117 14.45 -1.11 3.30
C SER A 117 13.53 -0.18 2.51
N CYS A 118 12.29 -0.58 2.21
CA CYS A 118 11.32 0.31 1.57
C CYS A 118 11.00 1.53 2.46
N VAL A 119 10.77 1.30 3.77
CA VAL A 119 10.50 2.38 4.74
C VAL A 119 11.67 3.34 4.84
N LYS A 120 12.91 2.83 4.91
CA LYS A 120 14.10 3.68 4.99
C LYS A 120 14.32 4.50 3.71
N LEU A 121 14.14 3.88 2.54
CA LEU A 121 14.24 4.57 1.25
C LEU A 121 13.23 5.71 1.13
N ALA A 122 12.04 5.52 1.70
CA ALA A 122 10.96 6.51 1.72
C ALA A 122 10.99 7.43 2.95
N SER A 123 12.10 7.50 3.69
CA SER A 123 12.21 8.35 4.88
C SER A 123 12.38 9.83 4.49
N ASP A 124 11.90 10.73 5.35
CA ASP A 124 11.97 12.17 5.10
C ASP A 124 13.41 12.66 4.90
N ASN A 125 14.37 12.09 5.63
CA ASN A 125 15.79 12.42 5.47
C ASN A 125 16.34 12.10 4.09
N VAL A 126 15.94 10.97 3.50
CA VAL A 126 16.38 10.60 2.14
C VAL A 126 15.69 11.50 1.12
N LEU A 127 14.41 11.81 1.35
CA LEU A 127 13.63 12.68 0.46
C LEU A 127 14.14 14.12 0.46
N SER A 128 14.54 14.69 1.60
CA SER A 128 15.09 16.05 1.66
C SER A 128 16.40 16.13 0.86
N ILE A 129 17.31 15.17 1.04
CA ILE A 129 18.58 15.13 0.30
C ILE A 129 18.33 15.02 -1.22
N LEU A 130 17.37 14.19 -1.65
CA LEU A 130 17.02 14.06 -3.06
C LEU A 130 16.29 15.29 -3.63
N LEU A 131 15.62 16.09 -2.80
CA LEU A 131 14.95 17.30 -3.25
C LEU A 131 15.96 18.42 -3.54
N ASP A 132 17.05 18.47 -2.78
CA ASP A 132 18.09 19.49 -2.91
C ASP A 132 19.06 19.24 -4.10
N GLY A 133 19.05 18.03 -4.68
CA GLY A 133 19.91 17.66 -5.80
C GLY A 133 19.36 18.08 -7.17
N ALA A 134 20.23 18.59 -8.05
CA ALA A 134 19.86 19.17 -9.34
C ALA A 134 19.21 18.18 -10.34
N ASP A 135 19.54 16.88 -10.28
CA ASP A 135 19.05 15.84 -11.21
C ASP A 135 18.32 14.69 -10.51
N THR A 136 17.99 14.85 -9.22
CA THR A 136 17.43 13.77 -8.39
C THR A 136 15.92 13.84 -8.24
N TYR A 137 15.28 14.89 -8.79
CA TYR A 137 13.86 15.16 -8.61
C TYR A 137 12.94 14.01 -9.05
N GLY A 138 13.22 13.36 -10.18
CA GLY A 138 12.43 12.20 -10.61
C GLY A 138 12.44 11.08 -9.56
N THR A 139 13.61 10.82 -8.97
CA THR A 139 13.78 9.79 -7.92
C THR A 139 13.14 10.23 -6.60
N TYR A 140 13.21 11.52 -6.26
CA TYR A 140 12.45 12.12 -5.17
C TYR A 140 10.95 11.84 -5.34
N VAL A 141 10.35 12.17 -6.49
CA VAL A 141 8.92 11.94 -6.75
C VAL A 141 8.59 10.45 -6.61
N TYR A 142 9.41 9.56 -7.18
CA TYR A 142 9.19 8.12 -7.08
C TYR A 142 9.16 7.62 -5.62
N LEU A 143 10.15 8.03 -4.81
CA LEU A 143 10.22 7.63 -3.41
C LEU A 143 9.17 8.33 -2.54
N ARG A 144 8.77 9.55 -2.90
CA ARG A 144 7.65 10.25 -2.26
C ARG A 144 6.34 9.52 -2.50
N LEU A 145 6.07 9.06 -3.72
CA LEU A 145 4.91 8.21 -4.00
C LEU A 145 4.96 6.90 -3.21
N LEU A 146 6.14 6.29 -3.08
CA LEU A 146 6.33 5.10 -2.22
C LEU A 146 5.97 5.39 -0.75
N GLN A 147 6.41 6.54 -0.22
CA GLN A 147 6.08 7.01 1.12
C GLN A 147 4.56 7.20 1.28
N MET A 148 3.90 7.79 0.28
CA MET A 148 2.46 8.01 0.30
C MET A 148 1.67 6.69 0.32
N ILE A 149 2.17 5.62 -0.32
CA ILE A 149 1.55 4.28 -0.21
C ILE A 149 1.62 3.78 1.24
N ILE A 150 2.76 3.97 1.91
CA ILE A 150 2.97 3.57 3.31
C ILE A 150 2.03 4.36 4.22
N LEU A 151 1.97 5.69 4.06
CA LEU A 151 1.08 6.57 4.85
C LEU A 151 -0.40 6.23 4.63
N ALA A 152 -0.81 5.98 3.39
CA ALA A 152 -2.21 5.68 3.09
C ALA A 152 -2.68 4.37 3.74
N TYR A 153 -1.85 3.31 3.71
CA TYR A 153 -2.34 1.94 3.93
C TYR A 153 -1.62 1.12 4.99
N VAL A 154 -0.43 1.53 5.44
CA VAL A 154 0.39 0.73 6.38
C VAL A 154 0.63 1.46 7.69
N GLU A 155 0.84 2.76 7.67
CA GLU A 155 1.06 3.53 8.90
C GLU A 155 -0.20 3.51 9.77
N LYS A 156 -0.04 3.37 11.09
CA LYS A 156 -1.18 3.19 12.02
C LYS A 156 -1.79 4.52 12.45
N ARG A 157 -0.98 5.57 12.50
CA ARG A 157 -1.34 6.86 13.09
C ARG A 157 -1.86 7.89 12.09
N THR A 158 -1.83 7.58 10.79
CA THR A 158 -2.26 8.51 9.73
C THR A 158 -3.77 8.73 9.77
N ARG A 159 -4.19 10.00 9.72
CA ARG A 159 -5.59 10.41 9.74
C ARG A 159 -6.28 10.04 8.43
N ILE A 160 -7.60 9.86 8.46
CA ILE A 160 -8.36 9.42 7.27
C ILE A 160 -8.26 10.43 6.11
N GLU A 161 -8.27 11.73 6.41
CA GLU A 161 -8.03 12.77 5.42
C GLU A 161 -6.68 12.60 4.73
N GLU A 162 -5.60 12.49 5.50
CA GLU A 162 -4.23 12.30 5.00
C GLU A 162 -4.08 11.00 4.21
N ARG A 163 -4.79 9.93 4.60
CA ARG A 163 -4.83 8.67 3.85
C ARG A 163 -5.48 8.86 2.49
N LEU A 164 -6.60 9.58 2.41
CA LEU A 164 -7.28 9.86 1.16
C LEU A 164 -6.41 10.75 0.26
N GLN A 165 -5.82 11.81 0.80
CA GLN A 165 -4.89 12.67 0.07
C GLN A 165 -3.73 11.84 -0.50
N SER A 166 -3.10 11.01 0.36
CA SER A 166 -1.98 10.17 -0.05
C SER A 166 -2.37 9.18 -1.14
N ALA A 167 -3.46 8.43 -0.94
CA ALA A 167 -3.97 7.44 -1.89
C ALA A 167 -4.28 8.05 -3.25
N TRP A 168 -5.00 9.17 -3.27
CA TRP A 168 -5.48 9.78 -4.51
C TRP A 168 -4.40 10.56 -5.26
N CYS A 169 -3.41 11.13 -4.56
CA CYS A 169 -2.27 11.74 -5.24
C CYS A 169 -1.52 10.70 -6.08
N ILE A 170 -1.28 9.51 -5.51
CA ILE A 170 -0.62 8.41 -6.23
C ILE A 170 -1.45 8.00 -7.45
N VAL A 171 -2.78 7.90 -7.32
CA VAL A 171 -3.69 7.61 -8.44
C VAL A 171 -3.53 8.65 -9.55
N PHE A 172 -3.56 9.94 -9.21
CA PHE A 172 -3.47 11.00 -10.20
C PHE A 172 -2.12 11.04 -10.89
N VAL A 173 -1.01 10.94 -10.14
CA VAL A 173 0.33 10.88 -10.73
C VAL A 173 0.47 9.66 -11.64
N CYS A 174 -0.05 8.49 -11.24
CA CYS A 174 -0.05 7.30 -12.09
C CYS A 174 -0.88 7.49 -13.37
N ARG A 175 -2.08 8.07 -13.28
CA ARG A 175 -2.94 8.36 -14.43
C ARG A 175 -2.28 9.34 -15.40
N MET A 176 -1.71 10.43 -14.91
CA MET A 176 -1.00 11.43 -15.73
C MET A 176 0.17 10.81 -16.47
N SER A 177 1.00 10.05 -15.73
CA SER A 177 2.17 9.36 -16.30
C SER A 177 1.76 8.32 -17.34
N TRP A 178 0.64 7.62 -17.13
CA TRP A 178 0.10 6.68 -18.12
C TRP A 178 -0.37 7.39 -19.40
N LEU A 179 -1.03 8.54 -19.28
CA LEU A 179 -1.49 9.35 -20.41
C LEU A 179 -0.32 9.88 -21.24
N GLN A 180 0.71 10.43 -20.60
CA GLN A 180 1.94 10.89 -21.26
C GLN A 180 2.57 9.75 -22.08
N ASN A 181 2.69 8.57 -21.50
CA ASN A 181 3.25 7.39 -22.17
C ASN A 181 2.42 6.88 -23.36
N LYS A 182 1.09 7.11 -23.37
CA LYS A 182 0.24 6.80 -24.54
C LYS A 182 0.47 7.80 -25.67
N GLN A 183 0.58 9.09 -25.37
CA GLN A 183 0.82 10.14 -26.36
C GLN A 183 2.18 9.97 -27.03
N SER A 184 3.23 9.63 -26.27
CA SER A 184 4.56 9.36 -26.86
C SER A 184 4.58 8.16 -27.82
N LYS A 185 3.63 7.22 -27.71
CA LYS A 185 3.53 6.07 -28.62
C LYS A 185 2.78 6.38 -29.91
N SER A 186 1.88 7.37 -29.92
CA SER A 186 1.16 7.76 -31.14
C SER A 186 2.03 8.58 -32.10
N THR A 187 3.01 9.32 -31.59
CA THR A 187 3.86 10.20 -32.40
C THR A 187 5.01 9.47 -33.09
N THR A 188 5.43 8.30 -32.57
CA THR A 188 6.54 7.50 -33.11
C THR A 188 6.07 6.30 -33.93
N ALA A 189 5.01 6.48 -34.71
CA ALA A 189 4.56 5.52 -35.72
C ALA A 189 5.28 5.77 -37.07
N SER A 190 6.62 5.79 -37.06
CA SER A 190 7.39 5.52 -38.27
C SER A 190 8.77 4.97 -37.90
N THR A 191 9.16 3.91 -38.60
CA THR A 191 10.50 3.30 -38.61
C THR A 191 10.83 2.27 -37.51
N THR A 192 10.49 1.02 -37.83
CA THR A 192 11.36 -0.17 -37.72
C THR A 192 12.39 -0.22 -36.58
N THR A 193 12.03 -0.88 -35.47
CA THR A 193 12.78 -2.02 -34.89
C THR A 193 11.98 -2.61 -33.73
N LYS A 194 11.59 -3.89 -33.85
CA LYS A 194 10.99 -4.68 -32.76
C LYS A 194 12.08 -5.02 -31.74
N THR A 195 12.58 -4.05 -30.99
CA THR A 195 13.18 -4.33 -29.69
C THR A 195 12.09 -4.21 -28.66
N ASN A 196 12.00 -5.18 -27.74
CA ASN A 196 11.01 -5.24 -26.66
C ASN A 196 11.19 -4.06 -25.70
N ALA A 197 10.82 -2.85 -26.12
CA ALA A 197 10.84 -1.66 -25.29
C ALA A 197 9.73 -1.82 -24.24
N LYS A 198 10.09 -2.43 -23.10
CA LYS A 198 9.26 -2.44 -21.89
C LYS A 198 8.77 -1.02 -21.64
N SER A 199 7.49 -0.89 -21.33
CA SER A 199 6.82 0.40 -21.07
C SER A 199 7.71 1.32 -20.23
N LYS A 200 7.96 2.54 -20.73
CA LYS A 200 8.74 3.60 -20.05
C LYS A 200 8.10 4.09 -18.74
N CYS A 201 6.90 3.60 -18.40
CA CYS A 201 6.28 3.86 -17.11
C CYS A 201 7.15 3.34 -15.96
N PHE A 202 7.26 4.16 -14.92
CA PHE A 202 7.97 3.80 -13.69
C PHE A 202 7.28 2.68 -12.90
N PHE A 203 5.99 2.40 -13.15
CA PHE A 203 5.23 1.31 -12.53
C PHE A 203 4.80 0.23 -13.55
N THR A 204 4.45 -0.94 -13.03
CA THR A 204 3.85 -2.03 -13.83
C THR A 204 2.33 -1.92 -13.87
N LYS A 205 1.67 -2.50 -14.88
CA LYS A 205 0.19 -2.52 -14.97
C LYS A 205 -0.46 -3.10 -13.71
N THR A 206 0.10 -4.18 -13.15
CA THR A 206 -0.43 -4.78 -11.91
C THR A 206 -0.32 -3.83 -10.73
N ALA A 207 0.79 -3.09 -10.59
CA ALA A 207 0.98 -2.12 -9.51
C ALA A 207 0.01 -0.94 -9.65
N TYR A 208 -0.20 -0.44 -10.87
CA TYR A 208 -1.18 0.60 -11.16
C TYR A 208 -2.60 0.19 -10.76
N LEU A 209 -3.03 -1.00 -11.18
CA LEU A 209 -4.36 -1.51 -10.83
C LEU A 209 -4.52 -1.72 -9.32
N SER A 210 -3.47 -2.13 -8.60
CA SER A 210 -3.51 -2.21 -7.14
C SER A 210 -3.68 -0.84 -6.47
N VAL A 211 -2.99 0.19 -6.96
CA VAL A 211 -3.13 1.58 -6.47
C VAL A 211 -4.57 2.07 -6.69
N GLU A 212 -5.10 1.91 -7.89
CA GLU A 212 -6.48 2.29 -8.20
C GLU A 212 -7.48 1.51 -7.32
N LEU A 213 -7.36 0.19 -7.24
CA LEU A 213 -8.29 -0.62 -6.44
C LEU A 213 -8.30 -0.19 -4.97
N ASN A 214 -7.12 0.01 -4.37
CA ASN A 214 -7.01 0.39 -2.96
C ASN A 214 -7.56 1.80 -2.69
N ALA A 215 -7.26 2.77 -3.55
CA ALA A 215 -7.72 4.15 -3.38
C ALA A 215 -9.24 4.27 -3.50
N HIS A 216 -9.83 3.63 -4.51
CA HIS A 216 -11.28 3.65 -4.68
C HIS A 216 -11.97 2.88 -3.56
N THR A 217 -11.45 1.72 -3.16
CA THR A 217 -12.04 0.92 -2.08
C THR A 217 -11.95 1.65 -0.74
N LEU A 218 -10.81 2.29 -0.44
CA LEU A 218 -10.68 3.13 0.75
C LEU A 218 -11.74 4.24 0.77
N LEU A 219 -11.89 4.98 -0.33
CA LEU A 219 -12.91 6.01 -0.41
C LEU A 219 -14.33 5.43 -0.27
N TYR A 220 -14.60 4.27 -0.87
CA TYR A 220 -15.88 3.60 -0.74
C TYR A 220 -16.20 3.30 0.73
N ILE A 221 -15.25 2.74 1.49
CA ILE A 221 -15.39 2.45 2.92
C ILE A 221 -15.65 3.74 3.71
N VAL A 222 -14.90 4.81 3.42
CA VAL A 222 -15.11 6.13 4.04
C VAL A 222 -16.54 6.62 3.84
N LEU A 223 -17.07 6.50 2.61
CA LEU A 223 -18.43 6.93 2.30
C LEU A 223 -19.47 6.05 2.98
N LEU A 224 -19.25 4.74 3.08
CA LEU A 224 -20.14 3.84 3.82
C LEU A 224 -20.20 4.18 5.31
N VAL A 225 -19.07 4.51 5.92
CA VAL A 225 -19.02 4.95 7.32
C VAL A 225 -19.72 6.30 7.50
N LYS A 226 -19.50 7.27 6.61
CA LYS A 226 -20.26 8.55 6.60
C LYS A 226 -21.77 8.33 6.45
N GLN A 227 -22.17 7.33 5.66
CA GLN A 227 -23.58 6.94 5.47
C GLN A 227 -24.11 6.03 6.59
N LYS A 228 -23.30 5.74 7.62
CA LYS A 228 -23.63 4.86 8.76
C LYS A 228 -24.01 3.43 8.36
N GLN A 229 -23.54 2.96 7.19
CA GLN A 229 -23.69 1.56 6.76
C GLN A 229 -22.58 0.65 7.31
N LEU A 230 -21.45 1.24 7.70
CA LEU A 230 -20.35 0.53 8.35
C LEU A 230 -19.98 1.20 9.68
N PRO A 231 -19.49 0.41 10.66
CA PRO A 231 -18.99 0.93 11.92
C PRO A 231 -17.68 1.71 11.70
N ARG A 232 -17.35 2.64 12.60
CA ARG A 232 -16.16 3.51 12.46
C ARG A 232 -14.85 2.71 12.45
N GLU A 233 -14.83 1.58 13.14
CA GLU A 233 -13.74 0.61 13.21
C GLU A 233 -13.34 0.06 11.83
N ALA A 234 -14.27 0.10 10.84
CA ALA A 234 -13.98 -0.26 9.46
C ALA A 234 -12.94 0.69 8.82
N LEU A 235 -12.66 1.85 9.40
CA LEU A 235 -11.61 2.77 8.96
C LEU A 235 -10.22 2.39 9.45
N ASN A 236 -10.06 1.27 10.17
CA ASN A 236 -8.76 0.74 10.54
C ASN A 236 -8.08 0.07 9.33
N VAL A 237 -7.61 0.89 8.39
CA VAL A 237 -6.99 0.46 7.12
C VAL A 237 -5.80 -0.46 7.32
N TYR A 238 -5.09 -0.33 8.45
CA TYR A 238 -3.98 -1.22 8.82
C TYR A 238 -4.38 -2.70 8.88
N LEU A 239 -5.66 -3.01 9.10
CA LEU A 239 -6.14 -4.40 9.13
C LEU A 239 -6.35 -5.01 7.74
N PHE A 240 -6.29 -4.22 6.66
CA PHE A 240 -6.56 -4.69 5.30
C PHE A 240 -5.36 -5.28 4.57
N ASN A 241 -4.24 -5.48 5.27
CA ASN A 241 -3.06 -6.16 4.73
C ASN A 241 -2.95 -7.61 5.24
N SER A 242 -2.07 -8.39 4.63
CA SER A 242 -1.86 -9.80 5.00
C SER A 242 -0.82 -10.00 6.11
N GLN A 243 -0.37 -8.94 6.81
CA GLN A 243 0.68 -9.06 7.83
C GLN A 243 0.27 -9.99 8.99
N SER A 244 -1.02 -10.00 9.35
CA SER A 244 -1.55 -10.94 10.34
C SER A 244 -1.44 -12.40 9.87
N CYS A 245 -1.68 -12.66 8.59
CA CYS A 245 -1.51 -13.98 7.99
C CYS A 245 -0.02 -14.38 7.96
N GLU A 246 0.88 -13.49 7.53
CA GLU A 246 2.33 -13.73 7.55
C GLU A 246 2.86 -14.00 8.97
N SER A 247 2.34 -13.27 9.97
CA SER A 247 2.64 -13.50 11.38
C SER A 247 2.17 -14.89 11.83
N MET A 248 0.96 -15.31 11.44
CA MET A 248 0.46 -16.66 11.72
C MET A 248 1.35 -17.73 11.09
N PHE A 249 1.75 -17.58 9.82
CA PHE A 249 2.65 -18.52 9.18
C PHE A 249 4.04 -18.55 9.85
N ARG A 250 4.57 -17.40 10.27
CA ARG A 250 5.84 -17.31 11.01
C ARG A 250 5.75 -18.06 12.34
N ASN A 251 4.67 -17.87 13.08
CA ASN A 251 4.41 -18.59 14.33
C ASN A 251 4.25 -20.10 14.09
N ALA A 252 3.57 -20.50 13.01
CA ALA A 252 3.48 -21.90 12.64
C ALA A 252 4.86 -22.50 12.30
N ARG A 253 5.74 -21.75 11.63
CA ARG A 253 7.12 -22.19 11.34
C ARG A 253 7.97 -22.32 12.61
N SER A 254 7.77 -21.46 13.61
CA SER A 254 8.52 -21.51 14.87
C SER A 254 8.03 -22.60 15.83
N LEU A 255 6.77 -23.05 15.72
CA LEU A 255 6.21 -24.16 16.48
C LEU A 255 6.69 -25.53 15.98
N SER A 256 8.00 -25.74 16.10
CA SER A 256 8.67 -27.03 15.87
C SER A 256 8.97 -27.71 17.22
N GLY A 257 9.09 -29.04 17.22
CA GLY A 257 9.38 -29.80 18.44
C GLY A 257 10.77 -29.49 19.01
N THR A 258 11.00 -29.79 20.28
CA THR A 258 12.26 -29.50 21.01
C THR A 258 13.55 -30.03 20.35
N TYR A 259 13.43 -31.03 19.46
CA TYR A 259 14.54 -31.61 18.70
C TYR A 259 14.35 -31.52 17.18
N SER A 260 13.43 -30.67 16.71
CA SER A 260 13.14 -30.52 15.28
C SER A 260 13.33 -29.08 14.86
N THR A 261 14.14 -28.85 13.83
CA THR A 261 14.30 -27.54 13.16
C THR A 261 13.45 -27.44 11.89
N MET A 262 12.47 -28.35 11.72
CA MET A 262 11.64 -28.39 10.51
C MET A 262 10.69 -27.19 10.45
N VAL A 263 11.11 -26.19 9.68
CA VAL A 263 10.34 -25.00 9.34
C VAL A 263 9.26 -25.27 8.30
N ASN A 264 9.46 -26.28 7.45
CA ASN A 264 8.47 -26.69 6.44
C ASN A 264 7.47 -27.67 7.05
N PHE A 265 6.21 -27.59 6.62
CA PHE A 265 5.12 -28.39 7.16
C PHE A 265 4.04 -28.62 6.10
N THR A 266 3.32 -29.74 6.23
CA THR A 266 2.17 -30.04 5.36
C THR A 266 0.94 -29.24 5.78
N ALA A 267 -0.12 -29.26 4.97
CA ALA A 267 -1.41 -28.65 5.35
C ALA A 267 -1.99 -29.25 6.65
N VAL A 268 -1.84 -30.57 6.84
CA VAL A 268 -2.29 -31.27 8.05
C VAL A 268 -1.50 -30.79 9.28
N ASP A 269 -0.18 -30.66 9.13
CA ASP A 269 0.67 -30.12 10.20
C ASP A 269 0.31 -28.67 10.53
N PHE A 270 0.00 -27.86 9.52
CA PHE A 270 -0.45 -26.49 9.72
C PHE A 270 -1.73 -26.44 10.57
N LEU A 271 -2.73 -27.29 10.28
CA LEU A 271 -3.97 -27.35 11.05
C LEU A 271 -3.73 -27.75 12.52
N ARG A 272 -2.80 -28.67 12.79
CA ARG A 272 -2.42 -29.02 14.16
C ARG A 272 -1.70 -27.86 14.87
N ARG A 273 -0.82 -27.16 14.15
CA ARG A 273 -0.10 -26.00 14.69
C ARG A 273 -1.04 -24.81 14.91
N SER A 274 -2.03 -24.59 14.05
CA SER A 274 -3.00 -23.50 14.17
C SER A 274 -3.89 -23.66 15.41
N GLN A 275 -4.28 -24.88 15.77
CA GLN A 275 -4.96 -25.17 17.04
C GLN A 275 -4.12 -24.73 18.24
N LYS A 276 -2.82 -25.05 18.25
CA LYS A 276 -1.89 -24.61 19.31
C LYS A 276 -1.74 -23.09 19.34
N ILE A 277 -1.63 -22.44 18.17
CA ILE A 277 -1.58 -20.98 18.05
C ILE A 277 -2.86 -20.35 18.61
N SER A 278 -4.02 -20.93 18.29
CA SER A 278 -5.31 -20.46 18.79
C SER A 278 -5.35 -20.49 20.31
N LEU A 279 -4.95 -21.60 20.93
CA LEU A 279 -4.88 -21.73 22.39
C LEU A 279 -3.92 -20.69 23.01
N LEU A 280 -2.74 -20.51 22.42
CA LEU A 280 -1.77 -19.50 22.88
C LEU A 280 -2.35 -18.08 22.77
N ASN A 281 -3.09 -17.78 21.70
CA ASN A 281 -3.72 -16.48 21.52
C ASN A 281 -4.86 -16.27 22.54
N SER A 282 -5.68 -17.29 22.81
CA SER A 282 -6.72 -17.22 23.85
C SER A 282 -6.11 -16.94 25.23
N ILE A 283 -5.01 -17.62 25.57
CA ILE A 283 -4.30 -17.38 26.83
C ILE A 283 -3.76 -15.94 26.89
N LYS A 284 -3.13 -15.47 25.82
CA LYS A 284 -2.62 -14.08 25.73
C LYS A 284 -3.74 -13.04 25.86
N CYS A 285 -4.89 -13.26 25.22
CA CYS A 285 -6.04 -12.36 25.34
C CYS A 285 -6.56 -12.31 26.78
N ASN A 286 -6.70 -13.47 27.44
CA ASN A 286 -7.17 -13.53 28.83
C ASN A 286 -6.20 -12.82 29.79
N GLN A 287 -4.88 -12.92 29.56
CA GLN A 287 -3.87 -12.19 30.34
C GLN A 287 -3.97 -10.67 30.23
N VAL A 288 -4.35 -10.14 29.06
CA VAL A 288 -4.51 -8.69 28.86
C VAL A 288 -5.78 -8.16 29.53
N SER A 289 -6.83 -8.99 29.60
CA SER A 289 -8.12 -8.61 30.21
C SER A 289 -8.15 -8.72 31.74
N GLN A 290 -7.18 -9.39 32.37
CA GLN A 290 -7.19 -9.72 33.80
C GLN A 290 -5.91 -9.27 34.50
N GLN A 291 -5.46 -8.03 34.30
CA GLN A 291 -4.24 -7.51 34.94
C GLN A 291 -4.33 -7.36 36.48
N ASP A 292 -5.49 -7.63 37.10
CA ASP A 292 -5.75 -7.42 38.54
C ASP A 292 -5.84 -8.70 39.40
N ASP A 293 -5.64 -9.90 38.83
CA ASP A 293 -5.71 -11.17 39.60
C ASP A 293 -4.32 -11.78 39.87
N ASP A 294 -3.93 -11.86 41.14
CA ASP A 294 -2.62 -12.35 41.63
C ASP A 294 -2.31 -13.84 41.30
N ASN A 295 -3.26 -14.58 40.74
CA ASN A 295 -3.14 -16.02 40.45
C ASN A 295 -2.92 -16.36 38.97
N ILE A 296 -2.57 -15.38 38.13
CA ILE A 296 -2.43 -15.62 36.69
C ILE A 296 -0.99 -15.97 36.34
N LEU A 297 -0.83 -17.13 35.67
CA LEU A 297 0.39 -17.52 34.97
C LEU A 297 0.81 -16.39 34.02
N SER A 298 1.85 -15.63 34.37
CA SER A 298 2.42 -14.61 33.48
C SER A 298 3.48 -15.25 32.57
N PHE A 299 3.32 -15.11 31.25
CA PHE A 299 4.39 -15.49 30.35
C PHE A 299 5.41 -14.35 30.28
N PRO A 300 6.73 -14.63 30.30
CA PRO A 300 7.75 -13.61 30.16
C PRO A 300 7.56 -12.86 28.84
N ILE A 301 7.16 -11.59 28.91
CA ILE A 301 7.10 -10.72 27.73
C ILE A 301 8.51 -10.16 27.53
N HIS A 302 9.13 -10.49 26.40
CA HIS A 302 10.43 -9.90 26.04
C HIS A 302 10.30 -8.37 26.02
N HIS A 303 11.19 -7.66 26.71
CA HIS A 303 11.19 -6.19 26.88
C HIS A 303 11.06 -5.36 25.58
N LYS A 304 11.30 -5.97 24.42
CA LYS A 304 11.13 -5.35 23.09
C LYS A 304 9.66 -5.25 22.67
N HIS A 305 8.77 -6.09 23.19
CA HIS A 305 7.34 -6.08 22.89
C HIS A 305 6.55 -5.07 23.75
N ASN A 306 7.10 -4.62 24.88
CA ASN A 306 6.41 -3.71 25.80
C ASN A 306 6.22 -2.29 25.23
N ARG A 307 6.99 -1.89 24.21
CA ARG A 307 6.90 -0.55 23.60
C ARG A 307 5.77 -0.38 22.58
N ASN A 308 5.08 -1.45 22.17
CA ASN A 308 4.11 -1.42 21.07
C ASN A 308 2.64 -1.58 21.49
N ASN A 309 2.34 -1.60 22.80
CA ASN A 309 0.98 -1.83 23.31
C ASN A 309 0.08 -0.59 23.32
N ASN A 310 0.52 0.54 22.76
CA ASN A 310 -0.41 1.63 22.47
C ASN A 310 -1.34 1.13 21.37
N LEU A 311 -2.55 0.70 21.77
CA LEU A 311 -3.70 0.50 20.91
C LEU A 311 -3.74 1.66 19.89
N PRO A 312 -3.98 1.41 18.59
CA PRO A 312 -4.22 2.50 17.66
C PRO A 312 -5.36 3.33 18.24
N SER A 313 -5.07 4.53 18.74
CA SER A 313 -6.09 5.32 19.38
C SER A 313 -7.10 5.71 18.30
N LEU A 314 -8.33 5.22 18.49
CA LEU A 314 -9.52 5.65 17.75
C LEU A 314 -9.78 7.17 17.89
N GLU A 315 -8.97 7.88 18.70
CA GLU A 315 -8.96 9.33 18.92
C GLU A 315 -8.87 10.18 17.63
N ASN A 316 -8.53 9.59 16.48
CA ASN A 316 -8.48 10.29 15.19
C ASN A 316 -9.77 10.20 14.35
N LEU A 317 -10.90 9.72 14.92
CA LEU A 317 -12.15 9.48 14.18
C LEU A 317 -13.25 10.54 14.38
N ASP A 318 -13.02 11.56 15.21
CA ASP A 318 -14.08 12.51 15.59
C ASP A 318 -14.47 13.52 14.48
N ASP A 319 -13.65 13.71 13.44
CA ASP A 319 -13.90 14.68 12.34
C ASP A 319 -14.58 14.07 11.09
N MET A 320 -15.09 12.84 11.17
CA MET A 320 -15.66 12.14 10.00
C MET A 320 -16.85 12.88 9.35
N ASP A 321 -17.66 13.58 10.15
CA ASP A 321 -18.83 14.30 9.65
C ASP A 321 -18.43 15.56 8.86
N GLN A 322 -17.35 16.23 9.25
CA GLN A 322 -16.83 17.44 8.60
C GLN A 322 -15.99 17.17 7.34
N LEU A 323 -15.59 15.91 7.12
CA LEU A 323 -14.75 15.52 5.99
C LEU A 323 -15.40 15.86 4.63
N ASN A 324 -14.87 16.87 3.93
CA ASN A 324 -15.27 17.22 2.57
C ASN A 324 -14.38 16.49 1.56
N VAL A 325 -14.84 15.31 1.14
CA VAL A 325 -14.13 14.44 0.18
C VAL A 325 -13.81 15.18 -1.11
N GLU A 326 -14.75 15.90 -1.70
CA GLU A 326 -14.55 16.53 -3.00
C GLU A 326 -13.46 17.61 -2.96
N LYS A 327 -13.43 18.41 -1.88
CA LYS A 327 -12.37 19.39 -1.64
C LYS A 327 -11.01 18.72 -1.47
N ILE A 328 -10.94 17.65 -0.68
CA ILE A 328 -9.71 16.88 -0.46
C ILE A 328 -9.16 16.37 -1.80
N ILE A 329 -10.01 15.72 -2.59
CA ILE A 329 -9.61 15.11 -3.86
C ILE A 329 -9.20 16.16 -4.89
N SER A 330 -9.90 17.30 -4.94
CA SER A 330 -9.57 18.42 -5.83
C SER A 330 -8.23 19.07 -5.47
N ASN A 331 -7.96 19.32 -4.18
CA ASN A 331 -6.67 19.82 -3.72
C ASN A 331 -5.54 18.83 -4.03
N THR A 332 -5.80 17.55 -3.83
CA THR A 332 -4.85 16.46 -4.11
C THR A 332 -4.51 16.38 -5.60
N PHE A 333 -5.48 16.66 -6.48
CA PHE A 333 -5.25 16.71 -7.91
C PHE A 333 -4.27 17.83 -8.30
N ASN A 334 -4.38 19.01 -7.69
CA ASN A 334 -3.44 20.11 -7.90
C ASN A 334 -2.02 19.74 -7.43
N GLN A 335 -1.90 19.12 -6.25
CA GLN A 335 -0.62 18.62 -5.76
C GLN A 335 0.02 17.58 -6.72
N ALA A 336 -0.80 16.70 -7.31
CA ALA A 336 -0.31 15.73 -8.29
C ALA A 336 0.18 16.39 -9.58
N ILE A 337 -0.44 17.50 -10.00
CA ILE A 337 0.04 18.31 -11.13
C ILE A 337 1.41 18.88 -10.81
N GLU A 338 1.59 19.50 -9.64
CA GLU A 338 2.86 20.08 -9.20
C GLU A 338 3.99 19.06 -9.19
N LEU A 339 3.73 17.83 -8.72
CA LEU A 339 4.70 16.74 -8.69
C LEU A 339 5.10 16.21 -10.08
N THR A 340 4.30 16.46 -11.12
CA THR A 340 4.53 15.93 -12.47
C THR A 340 4.91 17.00 -13.50
N ALA A 341 4.85 18.28 -13.11
CA ALA A 341 5.15 19.41 -13.98
C ALA A 341 6.65 19.75 -14.09
N ASN A 342 7.46 19.31 -13.13
CA ASN A 342 8.93 19.42 -13.12
C ASN A 342 9.58 18.16 -13.68
#